data_AF-A0A9D1JL06-F1
#
_entry.id   AF-A0A9D1JL06-F1
#
_cell.length_a   1.000
_cell.length_b   1.000
_cell.length_c   1.000
_cell.angle_alpha   90.00
_cell.angle_beta   90.00
_cell.angle_gamma   90.00
#
_symmetry.space_group_name_H-M   'P 1'
#
loop_
_entity.id
_entity.type
_entity.pdbx_description
1 polymer ?
#
loop_
_entity_poly.entity_id
_entity_poly.type
_entity_poly.pdbx_seq_one_letter_code
_entity_poly.pdbx_strand_id
1 'polypeptide(L)'
;MAKWGTKTWAVSPKKVLALEGLTFAYTQAADNNSSTEEKKTTNERGMDLFSLSFSTVLHSGAGVDVRDEIESWKKLVTQVDYLYLGGKKLGPKLQLRKVSVSNVKIDDLGRMRLATLSFEFKEYDPDTTSVKVSTSALSVKASAESKSQKKPDNVQIEQLQEKPITIGTYVQVVGDRDIAGETITEKEKERSYSVSKINESQNKALLSGIDKWVYLNDVTMI
;
A
#
# COMPACT_ATOMS: atom_id res chain seq x y z
N MET A 1 1.99 23.11 -22.55
CA MET A 1 1.73 23.31 -21.11
C MET A 1 0.78 22.23 -20.62
N ALA A 2 1.02 21.70 -19.42
CA ALA A 2 0.07 20.81 -18.75
C ALA A 2 -0.69 21.58 -17.67
N LYS A 3 -1.93 21.18 -17.36
CA LYS A 3 -2.77 21.83 -16.35
C LYS A 3 -3.71 20.84 -15.68
N TRP A 4 -3.84 20.91 -14.36
CA TRP A 4 -4.84 20.20 -13.59
C TRP A 4 -5.41 21.14 -12.52
N GLY A 5 -6.69 21.49 -12.63
CA GLY A 5 -7.31 22.54 -11.82
C GLY A 5 -6.53 23.85 -11.85
N THR A 6 -6.09 24.33 -10.68
CA THR A 6 -5.30 25.56 -10.55
C THR A 6 -3.80 25.35 -10.79
N LYS A 7 -3.35 24.10 -10.95
CA LYS A 7 -1.93 23.74 -11.11
C LYS A 7 -1.54 23.70 -12.57
N THR A 8 -0.38 24.27 -12.88
CA THR A 8 0.16 24.35 -14.24
C THR A 8 1.62 23.90 -14.26
N TRP A 9 1.97 23.07 -15.24
CA TRP A 9 3.35 22.71 -15.53
C TRP A 9 3.77 23.43 -16.81
N ALA A 10 4.81 24.24 -16.66
CA ALA A 10 5.37 25.07 -17.70
C ALA A 10 6.86 25.25 -17.46
N VAL A 11 7.59 25.31 -18.57
CA VAL A 11 9.00 25.69 -18.61
C VAL A 11 9.06 27.07 -19.23
N SER A 12 9.62 28.02 -18.50
CA SER A 12 9.78 29.42 -18.89
C SER A 12 11.11 29.96 -18.36
N PRO A 13 11.62 31.09 -18.87
CA PRO A 13 12.86 31.68 -18.38
C PRO A 13 12.86 32.01 -16.88
N LYS A 14 11.68 32.20 -16.27
CA LYS A 14 11.52 32.57 -14.85
C LYS A 14 11.18 31.39 -13.94
N LYS A 15 10.63 30.31 -14.50
CA LYS A 15 10.14 29.16 -13.75
C LYS A 15 10.25 27.89 -14.59
N VAL A 16 10.91 26.88 -14.04
CA VAL A 16 10.97 25.53 -14.63
C VAL A 16 10.20 24.59 -13.71
N LEU A 17 9.01 24.18 -14.15
CA LEU A 17 8.23 23.14 -13.50
C LEU A 17 7.77 22.14 -14.55
N ALA A 18 8.59 21.11 -14.76
CA ALA A 18 8.36 20.08 -15.76
C ALA A 18 7.54 18.92 -15.17
N LEU A 19 6.72 18.30 -16.00
CA LEU A 19 6.08 17.04 -15.69
C LEU A 19 6.97 15.91 -16.22
N GLU A 20 7.27 14.94 -15.38
CA GLU A 20 8.17 13.82 -15.67
C GLU A 20 7.47 12.48 -15.40
N GLY A 21 7.89 11.42 -16.10
CA GLY A 21 7.41 10.05 -15.82
C GLY A 21 5.90 9.85 -15.99
N LEU A 22 5.27 10.56 -16.93
CA LEU A 22 3.83 10.44 -17.18
C LEU A 22 3.46 9.01 -17.57
N THR A 23 2.62 8.39 -16.76
CA THR A 23 2.14 7.02 -16.94
C THR A 23 0.63 7.00 -16.76
N PHE A 24 -0.09 6.35 -17.68
CA PHE A 24 -1.53 6.12 -17.55
C PHE A 24 -1.91 4.77 -18.17
N ALA A 25 -3.01 4.19 -17.68
CA ALA A 25 -3.48 2.89 -18.13
C ALA A 25 -4.99 2.89 -18.38
N TYR A 26 -5.39 2.25 -19.48
CA TYR A 26 -6.75 1.82 -19.76
C TYR A 26 -6.74 0.29 -19.71
N THR A 27 -7.37 -0.29 -18.71
CA THR A 27 -7.46 -1.75 -18.56
C THR A 27 -8.90 -2.18 -18.71
N GLN A 28 -9.09 -3.35 -19.31
CA GLN A 28 -10.40 -3.97 -19.48
C GLN A 28 -10.54 -5.08 -18.44
N ALA A 29 -11.64 -5.04 -17.67
CA ALA A 29 -11.98 -6.09 -16.74
C ALA A 29 -12.49 -7.30 -17.54
N ALA A 30 -11.74 -8.39 -17.51
CA ALA A 30 -12.11 -9.67 -18.13
C ALA A 30 -12.07 -10.78 -17.09
N ASP A 31 -13.20 -11.43 -16.86
CA ASP A 31 -13.26 -12.65 -16.04
C ASP A 31 -13.07 -13.86 -16.95
N ASN A 32 -11.97 -14.59 -16.75
CA ASN A 32 -11.76 -15.89 -17.39
C ASN A 32 -12.58 -16.93 -16.64
N ASN A 33 -13.64 -17.43 -17.26
CA ASN A 33 -14.41 -18.53 -16.68
C ASN A 33 -13.58 -19.82 -16.78
N SER A 34 -13.29 -20.46 -15.65
CA SER A 34 -12.53 -21.72 -15.59
C SER A 34 -13.41 -22.95 -15.80
N SER A 35 -14.39 -22.89 -16.72
CA SER A 35 -15.20 -24.08 -17.06
C SER A 35 -14.36 -25.10 -17.81
N THR A 36 -14.50 -26.37 -17.43
CA THR A 36 -13.84 -27.56 -18.00
C THR A 36 -14.39 -27.99 -19.36
N GLU A 37 -15.30 -27.22 -19.97
CA GLU A 37 -15.81 -27.48 -21.33
C GLU A 37 -14.91 -26.84 -22.39
N GLU A 38 -14.79 -27.50 -23.55
CA GLU A 38 -13.85 -27.23 -24.66
C GLU A 38 -13.92 -25.81 -25.29
N LYS A 39 -14.77 -24.92 -24.76
CA LYS A 39 -14.88 -23.53 -25.20
C LYS A 39 -14.91 -22.58 -24.01
N LYS A 40 -13.72 -22.13 -23.60
CA LYS A 40 -13.57 -21.01 -22.65
C LYS A 40 -14.10 -19.73 -23.30
N THR A 41 -15.17 -19.16 -22.74
CA THR A 41 -15.66 -17.83 -23.12
C THR A 41 -15.08 -16.79 -22.17
N THR A 42 -14.47 -15.74 -22.72
CA THR A 42 -14.07 -14.55 -21.96
C THR A 42 -15.28 -13.65 -21.88
N ASN A 43 -15.79 -13.38 -20.67
CA ASN A 43 -16.85 -12.40 -20.48
C ASN A 43 -16.19 -11.05 -20.19
N GLU A 44 -16.33 -10.11 -21.11
CA GLU A 44 -15.88 -8.73 -20.94
C GLU A 44 -16.86 -8.01 -19.99
N ARG A 45 -16.39 -7.58 -18.81
CA ARG A 45 -17.24 -7.06 -17.72
C ARG A 45 -17.25 -5.53 -17.64
N GLY A 46 -16.40 -4.86 -18.42
CA GLY A 46 -16.29 -3.41 -18.49
C GLY A 46 -14.83 -2.93 -18.57
N MET A 47 -14.62 -1.62 -18.48
CA MET A 47 -13.29 -1.03 -18.31
C MET A 47 -13.02 -0.77 -16.83
N ASP A 48 -11.79 -0.99 -16.37
CA ASP A 48 -11.36 -0.57 -15.03
C ASP A 48 -11.21 0.95 -14.97
N LEU A 49 -11.24 1.49 -13.75
CA LEU A 49 -11.02 2.92 -13.52
C LEU A 49 -9.64 3.35 -14.03
N PHE A 50 -9.65 4.39 -14.87
CA PHE A 50 -8.42 4.96 -15.41
C PHE A 50 -7.49 5.42 -14.28
N SER A 51 -6.22 5.04 -14.38
CA SER A 51 -5.18 5.44 -13.43
C SER A 51 -4.13 6.29 -14.13
N LEU A 52 -3.60 7.27 -13.43
CA LEU A 52 -2.60 8.19 -13.94
C LEU A 52 -1.59 8.52 -12.82
N SER A 53 -0.31 8.46 -13.14
CA SER A 53 0.76 8.89 -12.24
C SER A 53 1.83 9.65 -13.00
N PHE A 54 2.51 10.55 -12.29
CA PHE A 54 3.66 11.28 -12.80
C PHE A 54 4.41 11.91 -11.63
N SER A 55 5.60 12.45 -11.91
CA SER A 55 6.40 13.20 -10.96
C SER A 55 6.74 14.60 -11.45
N THR A 56 7.18 15.45 -10.53
CA THR A 56 7.80 16.74 -10.83
C THR A 56 8.92 17.01 -9.85
N VAL A 57 10.03 17.55 -10.34
CA VAL A 57 11.15 17.99 -9.50
C VAL A 57 10.98 19.48 -9.20
N LEU A 58 10.90 19.81 -7.92
CA LEU A 58 10.88 21.17 -7.42
C LEU A 58 12.30 21.60 -7.09
N HIS A 59 12.67 22.79 -7.55
CA HIS A 59 13.98 23.36 -7.24
C HIS A 59 13.88 24.87 -6.99
N SER A 60 14.42 25.32 -5.86
CA SER A 60 14.39 26.74 -5.47
C SER A 60 15.12 27.65 -6.46
N GLY A 61 16.25 27.21 -7.01
CA GLY A 61 16.96 27.93 -8.08
C GLY A 61 16.23 27.97 -9.42
N ALA A 62 15.16 27.20 -9.59
CA ALA A 62 14.33 27.20 -10.80
C ALA A 62 13.10 28.12 -10.67
N GLY A 63 13.10 29.04 -9.70
CA GLY A 63 12.01 30.00 -9.48
C GLY A 63 10.77 29.40 -8.81
N VAL A 64 10.94 28.31 -8.06
CA VAL A 64 9.84 27.61 -7.35
C VAL A 64 10.12 27.60 -5.85
N ASP A 65 9.23 28.16 -5.04
CA ASP A 65 9.28 27.90 -3.61
C ASP A 65 8.86 26.46 -3.33
N VAL A 66 9.82 25.63 -2.92
CA VAL A 66 9.62 24.20 -2.71
C VAL A 66 8.63 23.93 -1.58
N ARG A 67 8.68 24.72 -0.50
CA ARG A 67 7.84 24.53 0.67
C ARG A 67 6.40 24.89 0.36
N ASP A 68 6.18 26.06 -0.22
CA ASP A 68 4.85 26.55 -0.56
C ASP A 68 4.18 25.67 -1.62
N GLU A 69 4.95 25.18 -2.59
CA GLU A 69 4.43 24.26 -3.61
C GLU A 69 3.97 22.93 -2.98
N ILE A 70 4.76 22.34 -2.07
CA ILE A 70 4.35 21.12 -1.33
C ILE A 70 3.07 21.36 -0.53
N GLU A 71 2.99 22.48 0.21
CA GLU A 71 1.82 22.79 1.04
C GLU A 71 0.57 23.06 0.21
N SER A 72 0.72 23.70 -0.95
CA SER A 72 -0.40 23.91 -1.87
C SER A 72 -0.87 22.60 -2.50
N TRP A 73 0.00 21.64 -2.79
CA TRP A 73 -0.41 20.30 -3.24
C TRP A 73 -1.12 19.49 -2.15
N LYS A 74 -0.68 19.60 -0.89
CA LYS A 74 -1.36 18.96 0.25
C LYS A 74 -2.84 19.34 0.33
N LYS A 75 -3.18 20.60 0.04
CA LYS A 75 -4.57 21.11 0.06
C LYS A 75 -5.43 20.55 -1.09
N LEU A 76 -4.80 20.03 -2.14
CA LEU A 76 -5.47 19.52 -3.33
C LEU A 76 -5.67 18.00 -3.30
N VAL A 77 -5.14 17.30 -2.29
CA VAL A 77 -5.45 15.88 -2.09
C VAL A 77 -6.98 15.75 -1.97
N THR A 78 -7.54 14.70 -2.57
CA THR A 78 -8.98 14.46 -2.73
C THR A 78 -9.73 15.39 -3.69
N GLN A 79 -9.12 16.45 -4.20
CA GLN A 79 -9.75 17.32 -5.20
C GLN A 79 -9.85 16.62 -6.55
N VAL A 80 -10.83 17.06 -7.34
CA VAL A 80 -11.22 16.41 -8.59
C VAL A 80 -11.22 17.42 -9.73
N ASP A 81 -10.46 17.15 -10.79
CA ASP A 81 -10.43 18.01 -11.98
C ASP A 81 -9.97 17.22 -13.23
N TYR A 82 -10.06 17.85 -14.39
CA TYR A 82 -9.53 17.34 -15.65
C TYR A 82 -8.05 17.70 -15.80
N LEU A 83 -7.27 16.74 -16.30
CA LEU A 83 -5.90 17.00 -16.74
C LEU A 83 -5.92 17.43 -18.22
N TYR A 84 -5.22 18.51 -18.52
CA TYR A 84 -5.01 19.00 -19.88
C TYR A 84 -3.53 18.92 -20.24
N LEU A 85 -3.23 18.43 -21.43
CA LEU A 85 -1.90 18.45 -22.04
C LEU A 85 -1.99 19.20 -23.39
N GLY A 86 -1.25 20.29 -23.52
CA GLY A 86 -1.23 21.07 -24.77
C GLY A 86 -2.61 21.65 -25.14
N GLY A 87 -3.45 21.94 -24.14
CA GLY A 87 -4.82 22.43 -24.33
C GLY A 87 -5.86 21.35 -24.61
N LYS A 88 -5.47 20.08 -24.76
CA LYS A 88 -6.38 18.95 -24.94
C LYS A 88 -6.56 18.18 -23.63
N LYS A 89 -7.79 17.75 -23.36
CA LYS A 89 -8.11 16.92 -22.19
C LYS A 89 -7.48 15.54 -22.34
N LEU A 90 -6.83 15.06 -21.27
CA LEU A 90 -6.24 13.73 -21.17
C LEU A 90 -7.11 12.86 -20.25
N GLY A 91 -7.84 11.92 -20.83
CA GLY A 91 -8.63 10.94 -20.08
C GLY A 91 -9.88 11.51 -19.38
N PRO A 92 -10.50 10.74 -18.48
CA PRO A 92 -11.70 11.12 -17.74
C PRO A 92 -11.42 12.16 -16.65
N LYS A 93 -12.40 12.45 -15.78
CA LYS A 93 -12.20 13.36 -14.65
C LYS A 93 -11.38 12.64 -13.58
N LEU A 94 -10.38 13.28 -13.00
CA LEU A 94 -9.42 12.63 -12.12
C LEU A 94 -9.47 13.20 -10.71
N GLN A 95 -9.42 12.32 -9.71
CA GLN A 95 -9.19 12.68 -8.33
C GLN A 95 -7.72 12.47 -7.95
N LEU A 96 -7.12 13.46 -7.31
CA LEU A 96 -5.79 13.31 -6.70
C LEU A 96 -5.91 12.41 -5.46
N ARG A 97 -5.34 11.20 -5.53
CA ARG A 97 -5.38 10.22 -4.43
C ARG A 97 -4.22 10.41 -3.47
N LYS A 98 -3.04 10.70 -4.00
CA LYS A 98 -1.82 10.76 -3.20
C LYS A 98 -0.81 11.72 -3.80
N VAL A 99 -0.13 12.42 -2.91
CA VAL A 99 1.08 13.19 -3.18
C VAL A 99 2.15 12.65 -2.26
N SER A 100 3.25 12.14 -2.80
CA SER A 100 4.43 11.77 -2.04
C SER A 100 5.56 12.75 -2.32
N VAL A 101 6.37 13.00 -1.30
CA VAL A 101 7.56 13.87 -1.36
C VAL A 101 8.78 13.00 -1.11
N SER A 102 9.77 13.07 -1.99
CA SER A 102 11.04 12.33 -1.88
C SER A 102 12.22 13.20 -2.30
N ASN A 103 13.44 12.67 -2.15
CA ASN A 103 14.69 13.34 -2.55
C ASN A 103 14.83 14.76 -1.99
N VAL A 104 14.36 15.00 -0.77
CA VAL A 104 14.37 16.34 -0.17
C VAL A 104 15.81 16.72 0.17
N LYS A 105 16.28 17.84 -0.37
CA LYS A 105 17.54 18.47 0.05
C LYS A 105 17.24 19.74 0.81
N ILE A 106 17.88 19.87 1.97
CA ILE A 106 17.70 20.97 2.90
C ILE A 106 19.02 21.72 3.01
N ASP A 107 18.97 23.05 3.15
CA ASP A 107 20.16 23.86 3.43
C ASP A 107 20.51 23.88 4.93
N ASP A 108 21.65 24.48 5.25
CA ASP A 108 22.19 24.73 6.59
C ASP A 108 21.23 25.54 7.50
N LEU A 109 20.22 26.19 6.92
CA LEU A 109 19.19 26.95 7.62
C LEU A 109 17.85 26.19 7.74
N GLY A 110 17.80 24.92 7.34
CA GLY A 110 16.60 24.09 7.44
C GLY A 110 15.57 24.33 6.33
N ARG A 111 15.90 25.10 5.28
CA ARG A 111 14.99 25.38 4.16
C ARG A 111 15.12 24.30 3.10
N MET A 112 13.98 23.83 2.59
CA MET A 112 13.96 22.87 1.48
C MET A 112 14.34 23.55 0.18
N ARG A 113 15.37 23.01 -0.50
CA ARG A 113 15.92 23.56 -1.74
C ARG A 113 15.58 22.74 -2.97
N LEU A 114 15.41 21.44 -2.79
CA LEU A 114 15.01 20.49 -3.81
C LEU A 114 14.06 19.47 -3.19
N ALA A 115 13.04 19.07 -3.93
CA ALA A 115 12.21 17.91 -3.59
C ALA A 115 11.64 17.30 -4.88
N THR A 116 11.42 16.00 -4.90
CA THR A 116 10.64 15.34 -5.94
C THR A 116 9.24 15.08 -5.41
N LEU A 117 8.23 15.54 -6.14
CA LEU A 117 6.84 15.19 -5.90
C LEU A 117 6.44 14.07 -6.84
N SER A 118 5.76 13.05 -6.32
CA SER A 118 5.08 12.04 -7.13
C SER A 118 3.59 12.04 -6.84
N PHE A 119 2.80 11.89 -7.89
CA PHE A 119 1.35 12.00 -7.84
C PHE A 119 0.70 10.70 -8.31
N GLU A 120 -0.35 10.30 -7.61
CA GLU A 120 -1.24 9.22 -8.05
C GLU A 120 -2.65 9.76 -8.17
N PHE A 121 -3.22 9.61 -9.37
CA PHE A 121 -4.58 9.95 -9.72
C PHE A 121 -5.35 8.68 -10.07
N LYS A 122 -6.63 8.70 -9.71
CA LYS A 122 -7.62 7.75 -10.22
C LYS A 122 -8.77 8.50 -10.85
N GLU A 123 -9.43 7.88 -11.81
CA GLU A 123 -10.71 8.31 -12.31
C GLU A 123 -11.67 8.55 -11.15
N TYR A 124 -12.34 9.69 -11.21
CA TYR A 124 -13.37 10.05 -10.27
C TYR A 124 -14.71 9.51 -10.73
N ASP A 125 -15.25 8.60 -9.94
CA ASP A 125 -16.59 8.06 -10.10
C ASP A 125 -17.45 8.48 -8.89
N PRO A 126 -18.47 9.33 -9.09
CA PRO A 126 -19.30 9.82 -7.98
C PRO A 126 -19.98 8.69 -7.20
N ASP A 127 -20.23 7.54 -7.82
CA ASP A 127 -21.02 6.45 -7.27
C ASP A 127 -20.17 5.48 -6.41
N THR A 128 -18.85 5.42 -6.63
CA THR A 128 -17.93 4.58 -5.85
C THR A 128 -16.96 5.36 -4.94
N THR A 129 -16.94 6.70 -5.00
CA THR A 129 -15.86 7.52 -4.39
C THR A 129 -16.28 8.38 -3.19
N SER A 130 -17.53 8.25 -2.72
CA SER A 130 -18.07 9.09 -1.63
C SER A 130 -17.95 8.42 -0.25
N VAL A 131 -16.76 8.46 0.35
CA VAL A 131 -16.65 8.46 1.82
C VAL A 131 -16.10 9.81 2.25
N LYS A 132 -16.97 10.66 2.78
CA LYS A 132 -16.55 11.90 3.46
C LYS A 132 -15.64 11.52 4.63
N VAL A 133 -14.37 11.94 4.57
CA VAL A 133 -13.50 11.94 5.74
C VAL A 133 -13.95 13.09 6.64
N SER A 134 -14.68 12.77 7.70
CA SER A 134 -14.98 13.73 8.78
C SER A 134 -13.66 14.10 9.48
N THR A 135 -13.18 15.33 9.28
CA THR A 135 -11.94 15.86 9.88
C THR A 135 -12.07 16.17 11.38
N SER A 136 -13.17 15.78 12.02
CA SER A 136 -13.42 15.97 13.45
C SER A 136 -12.46 15.20 14.38
N ALA A 137 -11.61 14.31 13.85
CA ALA A 137 -10.67 13.51 14.65
C ALA A 137 -9.30 14.19 14.89
N LEU A 138 -9.04 15.37 14.31
CA LEU A 138 -7.72 16.02 14.39
C LEU A 138 -7.44 16.81 15.68
N SER A 139 -8.40 16.90 16.62
CA SER A 139 -8.25 17.64 17.88
C SER A 139 -8.42 16.83 19.16
N VAL A 140 -8.23 15.50 19.12
CA VAL A 140 -8.15 14.69 20.35
C VAL A 140 -6.67 14.56 20.74
N LYS A 141 -6.22 15.41 21.67
CA LYS A 141 -5.04 15.09 22.49
C LYS A 141 -5.33 13.77 23.20
N ALA A 142 -4.63 12.71 22.82
CA ALA A 142 -4.73 11.43 23.52
C ALA A 142 -4.18 11.60 24.94
N SER A 143 -5.06 11.60 25.95
CA SER A 143 -4.65 11.18 27.29
C SER A 143 -4.35 9.68 27.22
N ALA A 144 -3.26 9.25 27.86
CA ALA A 144 -2.63 7.95 27.66
C ALA A 144 -3.40 6.74 28.25
N GLU A 145 -4.68 6.88 28.59
CA GLU A 145 -5.44 5.90 29.38
C GLU A 145 -6.54 5.14 28.62
N SER A 146 -6.79 5.42 27.33
CA SER A 146 -7.90 4.78 26.58
C SER A 146 -7.47 3.89 25.40
N LYS A 147 -6.22 3.42 25.34
CA LYS A 147 -5.74 2.52 24.27
C LYS A 147 -6.24 1.06 24.37
N SER A 148 -7.17 0.77 25.29
CA SER A 148 -7.74 -0.57 25.45
C SER A 148 -9.25 -0.57 25.18
N GLN A 149 -9.68 -0.21 23.97
CA GLN A 149 -10.98 -0.66 23.47
C GLN A 149 -10.84 -1.16 22.03
N LYS A 150 -10.92 -2.48 21.92
CA LYS A 150 -10.85 -3.30 20.72
C LYS A 150 -11.97 -2.87 19.75
N LYS A 151 -11.62 -2.61 18.50
CA LYS A 151 -12.59 -2.40 17.40
C LYS A 151 -13.38 -3.71 17.22
N PRO A 152 -14.72 -3.69 17.00
CA PRO A 152 -15.49 -4.91 16.80
C PRO A 152 -15.05 -5.63 15.51
N ASP A 153 -14.93 -6.95 15.62
CA ASP A 153 -14.41 -7.86 14.61
C ASP A 153 -15.36 -7.97 13.40
N ASN A 154 -14.78 -8.09 12.20
CA ASN A 154 -15.50 -8.21 10.93
C ASN A 154 -15.89 -9.68 10.70
N VAL A 155 -17.18 -10.00 10.80
CA VAL A 155 -17.76 -11.36 10.87
C VAL A 155 -17.78 -12.12 9.52
N GLN A 156 -16.72 -12.05 8.71
CA GLN A 156 -16.66 -12.75 7.41
C GLN A 156 -15.40 -13.61 7.21
N ILE A 157 -14.56 -13.79 8.23
CA ILE A 157 -13.46 -14.77 8.24
C ILE A 157 -13.71 -15.85 9.31
N GLU A 158 -14.97 -16.20 9.57
CA GLU A 158 -15.33 -17.19 10.60
C GLU A 158 -15.67 -18.56 10.01
N GLN A 159 -15.10 -18.93 8.86
CA GLN A 159 -15.23 -20.27 8.29
C GLN A 159 -13.95 -20.80 7.62
N LEU A 160 -12.78 -20.57 8.23
CA LEU A 160 -11.73 -21.57 8.19
C LEU A 160 -11.50 -22.03 9.62
N GLN A 161 -12.06 -23.17 9.97
CA GLN A 161 -11.56 -23.93 11.11
C GLN A 161 -10.11 -24.28 10.78
N GLU A 162 -9.16 -23.57 11.37
CA GLU A 162 -7.76 -23.98 11.37
C GLU A 162 -7.71 -25.40 11.96
N LYS A 163 -7.26 -26.37 11.15
CA LYS A 163 -7.03 -27.72 11.67
C LYS A 163 -6.03 -27.59 12.82
N PRO A 164 -6.30 -28.16 14.01
CA PRO A 164 -5.36 -28.05 15.12
C PRO A 164 -4.09 -28.83 14.82
N ILE A 165 -2.94 -28.27 15.18
CA ILE A 165 -1.66 -28.99 15.13
C ILE A 165 -1.76 -30.16 16.11
N THR A 166 -1.70 -31.37 15.58
CA THR A 166 -1.74 -32.61 16.37
C THR A 166 -0.40 -33.33 16.30
N ILE A 167 -0.17 -34.25 17.24
CA ILE A 167 1.00 -35.12 17.21
C ILE A 167 0.97 -35.94 15.89
N GLY A 168 2.05 -35.88 15.12
CA GLY A 168 2.19 -36.49 13.81
C GLY A 168 1.99 -35.54 12.62
N THR A 169 1.48 -34.31 12.85
CA THR A 169 1.35 -33.31 11.78
C THR A 169 2.72 -32.82 11.32
N TYR A 170 2.91 -32.67 10.01
CA TYR A 170 4.10 -32.05 9.45
C TYR A 170 3.98 -30.54 9.46
N VAL A 171 5.06 -29.90 9.91
CA VAL A 171 5.09 -28.47 10.12
C VAL A 171 6.46 -27.90 9.74
N GLN A 172 6.46 -26.63 9.34
CA GLN A 172 7.66 -25.86 9.04
C GLN A 172 7.87 -24.78 10.10
N VAL A 173 9.12 -24.53 10.46
CA VAL A 173 9.44 -23.49 11.45
C VAL A 173 9.58 -22.14 10.76
N VAL A 174 8.84 -21.15 11.27
CA VAL A 174 8.87 -19.77 10.79
C VAL A 174 9.72 -18.90 11.73
N GLY A 175 9.73 -19.21 13.04
CA GLY A 175 10.48 -18.47 14.05
C GLY A 175 12.00 -18.51 13.87
N ASP A 176 12.68 -17.46 14.34
CA ASP A 176 14.14 -17.32 14.25
C ASP A 176 14.89 -18.08 15.35
N ARG A 177 14.21 -18.43 16.44
CA ARG A 177 14.80 -19.06 17.62
C ARG A 177 13.88 -20.13 18.20
N ASP A 178 14.48 -21.10 18.87
CA ASP A 178 13.75 -22.10 19.64
C ASP A 178 13.44 -21.60 21.06
N ILE A 179 12.74 -22.39 21.88
CA ILE A 179 12.44 -22.00 23.26
C ILE A 179 13.67 -21.99 24.18
N ALA A 180 14.77 -22.63 23.80
CA ALA A 180 16.04 -22.58 24.53
C ALA A 180 16.83 -21.31 24.18
N GLY A 181 16.36 -20.52 23.19
CA GLY A 181 17.03 -19.32 22.69
C GLY A 181 18.11 -19.61 21.65
N GLU A 182 18.26 -20.85 21.21
CA GLU A 182 19.16 -21.22 20.12
C GLU A 182 18.59 -20.73 18.79
N THR A 183 19.49 -20.31 17.89
CA THR A 183 19.09 -19.83 16.57
C THR A 183 18.69 -20.99 15.68
N ILE A 184 17.53 -20.85 15.02
CA ILE A 184 17.05 -21.81 14.02
C ILE A 184 17.68 -21.41 12.69
N THR A 185 18.48 -22.31 12.12
CA THR A 185 19.19 -22.09 10.86
C THR A 185 18.22 -22.05 9.69
N GLU A 186 18.56 -21.34 8.61
CA GLU A 186 17.70 -21.27 7.41
C GLU A 186 17.44 -22.66 6.80
N LYS A 187 18.41 -23.57 6.91
CA LYS A 187 18.25 -24.98 6.49
C LYS A 187 17.21 -25.74 7.31
N GLU A 188 17.05 -25.40 8.59
CA GLU A 188 15.99 -25.96 9.44
C GLU A 188 14.64 -25.32 9.08
N LYS A 189 14.61 -24.04 8.73
CA LYS A 189 13.38 -23.37 8.28
C LYS A 189 12.88 -23.88 6.94
N GLU A 190 13.74 -24.30 6.02
CA GLU A 190 13.33 -24.83 4.70
C GLU A 190 12.77 -26.27 4.75
N ARG A 191 12.89 -26.95 5.90
CA ARG A 191 12.50 -28.35 6.05
C ARG A 191 11.21 -28.50 6.83
N SER A 192 10.45 -29.54 6.49
CA SER A 192 9.26 -29.95 7.23
C SER A 192 9.61 -31.01 8.28
N TYR A 193 9.06 -30.90 9.48
CA TYR A 193 9.25 -31.84 10.58
C TYR A 193 7.91 -32.33 11.12
N SER A 194 7.86 -33.57 11.58
CA SER A 194 6.66 -34.06 12.27
C SER A 194 6.68 -33.66 13.74
N VAL A 195 5.52 -33.25 14.24
CA VAL A 195 5.32 -32.91 15.65
C VAL A 195 5.30 -34.20 16.47
N SER A 196 6.26 -34.38 17.38
CA SER A 196 6.37 -35.57 18.22
C SER A 196 5.64 -35.43 19.55
N LYS A 197 5.61 -34.21 20.12
CA LYS A 197 4.91 -33.90 21.37
C LYS A 197 4.37 -32.48 21.33
N ILE A 198 3.27 -32.25 22.04
CA ILE A 198 2.66 -30.94 22.21
C ILE A 198 2.47 -30.69 23.71
N ASN A 199 2.80 -29.49 24.16
CA ASN A 199 2.45 -29.00 25.48
C ASN A 199 1.61 -27.72 25.30
N GLU A 200 0.30 -27.91 25.33
CA GLU A 200 -0.69 -26.85 25.10
C GLU A 200 -0.63 -25.78 26.20
N SER A 201 -0.42 -26.18 27.46
CA SER A 201 -0.31 -25.24 28.59
C SER A 201 0.87 -24.28 28.47
N GLN A 202 1.92 -24.68 27.75
CA GLN A 202 3.12 -23.86 27.51
C GLN A 202 3.25 -23.42 26.05
N ASN A 203 2.21 -23.61 25.25
CA ASN A 203 2.12 -23.27 23.82
C ASN A 203 3.36 -23.69 23.00
N LYS A 204 3.85 -24.91 23.19
CA LYS A 204 5.06 -25.43 22.50
C LYS A 204 4.89 -26.83 21.94
N ALA A 205 5.63 -27.12 20.86
CA ALA A 205 5.67 -28.42 20.19
C ALA A 205 7.12 -28.90 20.03
N LEU A 206 7.35 -30.21 20.14
CA LEU A 206 8.65 -30.86 19.92
C LEU A 206 8.70 -31.41 18.48
N LEU A 207 9.78 -31.13 17.76
CA LEU A 207 9.96 -31.54 16.36
C LEU A 207 10.92 -32.72 16.26
N SER A 208 10.45 -33.84 15.68
CA SER A 208 11.15 -35.14 15.69
C SER A 208 12.46 -35.19 14.90
N GLY A 209 12.69 -34.27 13.95
CA GLY A 209 13.89 -34.29 13.11
C GLY A 209 15.03 -33.39 13.59
N ILE A 210 14.79 -32.57 14.61
CA ILE A 210 15.79 -31.66 15.20
C ILE A 210 15.82 -31.73 16.73
N ASP A 211 14.93 -32.51 17.35
CA ASP A 211 14.78 -32.66 18.82
C ASP A 211 14.67 -31.34 19.59
N LYS A 212 14.18 -30.28 18.91
CA LYS A 212 13.99 -28.95 19.46
C LYS A 212 12.52 -28.68 19.76
N TRP A 213 12.29 -28.01 20.87
CA TRP A 213 10.99 -27.44 21.18
C TRP A 213 10.84 -26.06 20.54
N VAL A 214 9.71 -25.80 19.90
CA VAL A 214 9.40 -24.53 19.25
C VAL A 214 8.01 -24.08 19.69
N TYR A 215 7.76 -22.78 19.74
CA TYR A 215 6.41 -22.27 20.02
C TYR A 215 5.46 -22.65 18.88
N LEU A 216 4.22 -23.03 19.22
CA LEU A 216 3.19 -23.34 18.22
C LEU A 216 2.89 -22.14 17.31
N ASN A 217 3.07 -20.91 17.80
CA ASN A 217 2.90 -19.69 17.02
C ASN A 217 4.00 -19.47 15.98
N ASP A 218 5.17 -20.10 16.16
CA ASP A 218 6.34 -19.94 15.30
C ASP A 218 6.45 -21.08 14.28
N VAL A 219 5.34 -21.79 14.06
CA VAL A 219 5.26 -23.01 13.28
C VAL A 219 4.02 -22.94 12.39
N THR A 220 4.17 -23.33 11.12
CA THR A 220 3.06 -23.41 10.17
C THR A 220 2.86 -24.85 9.70
N MET A 221 1.60 -25.27 9.51
CA MET A 221 1.30 -26.53 8.85
C MET A 221 1.70 -26.49 7.37
N ILE A 222 2.06 -27.66 6.83
CA ILE A 222 2.20 -27.92 5.39
C ILE A 222 1.23 -29.03 5.00
#